data_AF-A0A1Z9UKS1-F1
#
_entry.id   AF-A0A1Z9UKS1-F1
#
_cell.length_a   1.000
_cell.length_b   1.000
_cell.length_c   1.000
_cell.angle_alpha   90.00
_cell.angle_beta   90.00
_cell.angle_gamma   90.00
#
_symmetry.space_group_name_H-M   'P 1'
#
loop_
_entity.id
_entity.type
_entity.pdbx_description
1 polymer ?
#
loop_
_entity_poly.entity_id
_entity_poly.type
_entity_poly.pdbx_seq_one_letter_code
_entity_poly.pdbx_strand_id
1 'polypeptide(L)' 'MLSVYDLNPDDIKITIDWDKMVTNASVFIPCINTEKAVIQCKAIFKKKRWGIEYRVMIQDGKLGVRVWRTT' A
#
# COMPACT_ATOMS: atom_id res chain seq x y z
N MET A 1 11.87 -2.32 14.97
CA MET A 1 10.44 -2.54 15.26
C MET A 1 9.63 -2.07 14.06
N LEU A 2 8.70 -2.88 13.54
CA LEU A 2 7.76 -2.45 12.49
C LEU A 2 6.67 -1.61 13.17
N SER A 3 6.43 -0.41 12.65
CA SER A 3 5.24 0.36 12.98
C SER A 3 4.01 -0.39 12.47
N VAL A 4 2.87 -0.18 13.12
CA VAL A 4 1.57 -0.70 12.70
C VAL A 4 1.18 -0.28 11.27
N TYR A 5 1.87 0.75 10.75
CA TYR A 5 1.67 1.34 9.44
C TYR A 5 2.76 1.00 8.41
N ASP A 6 3.76 0.20 8.78
CA ASP A 6 4.77 -0.26 7.83
C ASP A 6 4.24 -1.45 7.01
N LEU A 7 4.68 -1.54 5.76
CA LEU A 7 4.45 -2.71 4.89
C LEU A 7 5.71 -3.58 4.86
N ASN A 8 5.54 -4.88 4.68
CA ASN A 8 6.63 -5.82 4.44
C ASN A 8 6.20 -7.03 3.61
N PRO A 9 5.72 -6.82 2.37
CA PRO A 9 5.25 -7.91 1.52
C PRO A 9 6.36 -8.94 1.23
N ASP A 10 7.56 -8.46 0.91
CA ASP A 10 8.71 -9.29 0.54
C ASP A 10 9.74 -9.41 1.68
N ASP A 11 9.28 -9.28 2.92
CA ASP A 11 10.11 -9.28 4.15
C ASP A 11 11.12 -8.12 4.24
N ILE A 12 11.04 -7.19 3.29
CA ILE A 12 11.71 -5.88 3.32
C ILE A 12 10.71 -4.84 3.83
N LYS A 13 11.14 -4.05 4.81
CA LYS A 13 10.34 -2.97 5.37
C LYS A 13 10.17 -1.84 4.35
N ILE A 14 8.92 -1.46 4.09
CA ILE A 14 8.51 -0.32 3.28
C ILE A 14 7.71 0.62 4.19
N THR A 15 8.20 1.86 4.34
CA THR A 15 7.53 2.90 5.12
C THR A 15 6.93 3.93 4.18
N ILE A 16 5.65 4.23 4.39
CA ILE A 16 4.89 5.22 3.63
C ILE A 16 4.36 6.24 4.64
N ASP A 17 4.52 7.51 4.32
CA ASP A 17 3.92 8.60 5.09
C ASP A 17 2.43 8.72 4.73
N TRP A 18 1.63 7.86 5.34
CA TRP A 18 0.19 7.79 5.06
C TRP A 18 -0.54 9.08 5.40
N ASP A 19 -0.07 9.86 6.38
CA ASP A 19 -0.75 11.09 6.80
C ASP A 19 -0.67 12.19 5.74
N LYS A 20 0.29 12.10 4.81
CA LYS A 20 0.35 12.95 3.60
C LYS A 20 -0.54 12.46 2.45
N MET A 21 -1.18 11.29 2.59
CA MET A 21 -2.04 10.72 1.55
C MET A 21 -3.44 11.35 1.59
N VAL A 22 -3.64 12.38 0.76
CA VAL A 22 -4.95 13.03 0.55
C VAL A 22 -5.93 12.11 -0.19
N THR A 23 -7.22 12.40 -0.13
CA THR A 23 -8.23 11.70 -0.93
C THR A 23 -7.91 11.83 -2.43
N ASN A 24 -8.12 10.76 -3.19
CA ASN A 24 -7.70 10.56 -4.58
C ASN A 24 -6.18 10.46 -4.82
N ALA A 25 -5.34 10.58 -3.78
CA ALA A 25 -3.93 10.24 -3.91
C ALA A 25 -3.73 8.75 -4.11
N SER A 26 -2.62 8.39 -4.75
CA SER A 26 -2.20 7.01 -4.90
C SER A 26 -0.72 6.83 -4.65
N VAL A 27 -0.35 5.62 -4.22
CA VAL A 27 1.03 5.20 -4.05
C VAL A 27 1.23 3.86 -4.77
N PHE A 28 2.37 3.72 -5.42
CA PHE A 28 2.80 2.46 -6.02
C PHE A 28 3.82 1.79 -5.12
N ILE A 29 3.57 0.53 -4.79
CA ILE A 29 4.38 -0.30 -3.90
C ILE A 29 5.00 -1.40 -4.76
N PRO A 30 6.27 -1.27 -5.17
CA PRO A 30 6.96 -2.32 -5.90
C PRO A 30 7.14 -3.52 -4.98
N CYS A 31 6.59 -4.66 -5.37
CA CYS A 31 6.68 -5.89 -4.59
C CYS A 31 6.40 -7.12 -5.45
N ILE A 32 6.95 -8.26 -5.05
CA ILE A 32 6.69 -9.54 -5.69
C ILE A 32 5.44 -10.17 -5.08
N ASN A 33 5.33 -10.13 -3.75
CA ASN A 33 4.18 -10.65 -3.02
C ASN A 33 3.04 -9.62 -2.96
N THR A 34 2.37 -9.46 -4.11
CA THR A 34 1.28 -8.50 -4.29
C THR A 34 0.07 -8.80 -3.40
N GLU A 35 -0.22 -10.07 -3.11
CA GLU A 35 -1.32 -10.47 -2.23
C GLU A 35 -1.09 -9.99 -0.79
N LYS A 36 0.10 -10.25 -0.24
CA LYS A 36 0.48 -9.79 1.10
C LYS A 36 0.49 -8.26 1.16
N ALA A 37 0.97 -7.57 0.12
CA ALA A 37 0.92 -6.11 0.04
C ALA A 37 -0.52 -5.57 0.13
N VAL A 38 -1.46 -6.16 -0.62
CA VAL A 38 -2.88 -5.78 -0.58
C VAL A 38 -3.49 -6.02 0.79
N ILE A 39 -3.22 -7.17 1.43
CA ILE A 39 -3.74 -7.49 2.77
C ILE A 39 -3.26 -6.45 3.79
N GLN A 40 -1.97 -6.11 3.76
CA GLN A 40 -1.39 -5.12 4.67
C GLN A 40 -1.95 -3.71 4.42
N CYS A 41 -2.08 -3.30 3.16
CA CYS A 41 -2.70 -2.02 2.81
C CYS A 41 -4.15 -1.96 3.30
N LYS A 42 -4.95 -3.00 3.07
CA LYS A 42 -6.34 -3.08 3.57
C LYS A 42 -6.40 -2.95 5.09
N ALA A 43 -5.47 -3.57 5.83
CA ALA A 43 -5.42 -3.47 7.28
C ALA A 43 -5.12 -2.04 7.76
N ILE A 44 -4.20 -1.35 7.11
CA ILE A 44 -3.87 0.06 7.39
C ILE A 44 -5.05 0.98 7.09
N PHE A 45 -5.65 0.85 5.91
CA PHE A 45 -6.79 1.68 5.49
C PHE A 45 -8.01 1.44 6.40
N LYS A 46 -8.27 0.19 6.81
CA LYS A 46 -9.32 -0.13 7.78
C LYS A 46 -9.10 0.57 9.12
N LYS A 47 -7.86 0.62 9.63
CA LYS A 47 -7.53 1.33 10.88
C LYS A 47 -7.74 2.84 10.75
N LYS A 48 -7.44 3.41 9.59
CA LYS A 48 -7.66 4.83 9.28
C LYS A 48 -9.08 5.16 8.83
N ARG A 49 -9.96 4.16 8.68
CA ARG A 49 -11.34 4.28 8.17
C ARG A 49 -11.41 4.90 6.76
N TRP A 50 -10.43 4.56 5.92
CA TRP A 50 -10.35 5.03 4.55
C TRP A 50 -10.89 4.01 3.56
N GLY A 51 -11.50 4.50 2.49
CA GLY A 51 -11.82 3.71 1.31
C GLY A 51 -10.53 3.37 0.54
N ILE A 52 -10.43 2.12 0.10
CA ILE A 52 -9.28 1.62 -0.65
C ILE A 52 -9.73 1.10 -2.01
N GLU A 53 -9.05 1.56 -3.05
CA GLU A 53 -9.03 0.91 -4.36
C GLU A 53 -7.60 0.46 -4.63
N TYR A 54 -7.41 -0.67 -5.31
CA TYR A 54 -6.07 -1.15 -5.62
C TYR A 54 -6.03 -1.88 -6.96
N ARG A 55 -4.84 -1.90 -7.56
CA ARG A 55 -4.57 -2.60 -8.80
C ARG A 55 -3.18 -3.21 -8.74
N VAL A 56 -3.10 -4.51 -9.01
CA VAL A 56 -1.82 -5.17 -9.29
C VAL A 56 -1.42 -4.79 -10.71
N MET A 57 -0.23 -4.24 -10.88
CA MET A 57 0.24 -3.79 -12.18
C MET A 57 1.76 -3.78 -12.28
N ILE A 58 2.24 -3.76 -13.52
CA ILE A 58 3.64 -3.46 -13.83
C ILE A 58 3.73 -1.97 -14.14
N GLN A 59 4.60 -1.27 -13.43
CA GLN A 59 4.88 0.13 -13.66
C GLN A 59 6.40 0.33 -13.80
N ASP A 60 6.83 0.99 -14.87
CA ASP A 60 8.24 1.28 -15.13
C ASP A 60 9.13 0.01 -15.06
N GLY A 61 8.60 -1.11 -15.56
CA GLY A 61 9.26 -2.41 -15.53
C GLY A 61 9.26 -3.13 -14.17
N LYS A 62 8.56 -2.61 -13.16
CA LYS A 62 8.49 -3.20 -11.81
C LYS A 62 7.09 -3.74 -11.53
N LEU A 63 6.99 -4.99 -11.07
CA LEU A 63 5.75 -5.55 -10.54
C LEU A 63 5.44 -4.89 -9.19
N GLY A 64 4.17 -4.63 -8.94
CA GLY A 64 3.72 -4.16 -7.65
C GLY A 64 2.23 -3.90 -7.56
N VAL A 65 1.86 -3.18 -6.52
CA VAL A 65 0.48 -2.81 -6.23
C VAL A 65 0.37 -1.30 -6.16
N ARG A 66 -0.52 -0.73 -6.96
CA ARG A 66 -0.95 0.65 -6.78
C ARG A 66 -2.20 0.68 -5.91
N VAL A 67 -2.20 1.55 -4.90
CA VAL A 67 -3.34 1.75 -4.00
C VAL A 67 -3.78 3.21 -4.02
N TRP A 68 -5.10 3.43 -4.03
CA TRP A 68 -5.72 4.74 -4.00
C TRP A 68 -6.55 4.88 -2.73
N ARG A 69 -6.57 6.10 -2.20
CA ARG A 69 -7.49 6.50 -1.14
C ARG A 69 -8.73 7.12 -1.77
N THR A 70 -9.89 6.50 -1.55
CA THR A 70 -11.16 6.97 -2.14
C THR A 70 -12.00 7.80 -1.17
N THR A 71 -11.81 7.64 0.16
CA THR A 71 -12.45 8.45 1.21
C THR A 71 -11.50 8.73 2.36
#